data_AF-A0A0C9TC22-F1
#
_entry.id   AF-A0A0C9TC22-F1
#
_cell.length_a   1.000
_cell.length_b   1.000
_cell.length_c   1.000
_cell.angle_alpha   90.00
_cell.angle_beta   90.00
_cell.angle_gamma   90.00
#
_symmetry.space_group_name_H-M   'P 1'
#
loop_
_entity.id
_entity.type
_entity.pdbx_description
1 polymer ?
#
loop_
_entity_poly.entity_id
_entity_poly.type
_entity_poly.pdbx_seq_one_letter_code
_entity_poly.pdbx_strand_id
1 'polypeptide(L)'
;NSENHQLPVALQFTIFLNCVGHYGNAVLLEDVAQWTGVSVGSVVNCTNYVMVAILDQHDLFVSIPPEDSEDMEKVRMFTESHTCAACSDG
;
A
#
# COMPACT_ATOMS: atom_id res chain seq x y z
N ASN A 1 -13.02 10.58 -28.47
CA ASN A 1 -12.05 9.63 -27.89
C ASN A 1 -10.68 10.26 -27.88
N SER A 2 -10.28 10.91 -26.79
CA SER A 2 -8.85 11.13 -26.57
C SER A 2 -8.30 9.82 -26.03
N GLU A 3 -7.26 9.29 -26.68
CA GLU A 3 -6.42 8.25 -26.09
C GLU A 3 -5.70 8.87 -24.90
N ASN A 4 -6.38 8.86 -23.75
CA ASN A 4 -5.77 9.27 -22.50
C ASN A 4 -4.81 8.11 -22.16
N HIS A 5 -3.55 8.25 -22.58
CA HIS A 5 -2.49 7.28 -22.29
C HIS A 5 -2.35 7.18 -20.77
N GLN A 6 -3.14 6.29 -20.16
CA GLN A 6 -2.97 5.92 -18.78
C GLN A 6 -1.56 5.35 -18.63
N LEU A 7 -0.87 5.79 -17.59
CA LEU A 7 0.46 5.27 -17.28
C LEU A 7 0.37 3.75 -17.07
N PRO A 8 1.40 2.99 -17.46
CA PRO A 8 1.42 1.55 -17.24
C PRO A 8 1.15 1.20 -15.77
N VAL A 9 0.35 0.17 -15.50
CA VAL A 9 -0.03 -0.25 -14.13
C VAL A 9 1.20 -0.46 -13.24
N ALA A 10 2.27 -1.05 -13.79
CA ALA A 10 3.53 -1.23 -13.08
C ALA A 10 4.16 0.10 -12.62
N LEU A 11 4.06 1.15 -13.44
CA LEU A 11 4.58 2.47 -13.10
C LEU A 11 3.72 3.14 -12.03
N GLN A 12 2.38 3.03 -12.14
CA GLN A 12 1.46 3.53 -11.12
C GLN A 12 1.72 2.85 -9.75
N PHE A 13 1.90 1.54 -9.77
CA PHE A 13 2.19 0.75 -8.57
C PHE A 13 3.56 1.10 -7.97
N THR A 14 4.59 1.32 -8.80
CA THR A 14 5.90 1.74 -8.32
C THR A 14 5.85 3.12 -7.66
N ILE A 15 5.12 4.06 -8.26
CA ILE A 15 4.89 5.39 -7.67
C ILE A 15 4.20 5.26 -6.31
N PHE A 16 3.14 4.44 -6.25
CA PHE A 16 2.41 4.18 -5.00
C PHE A 16 3.33 3.62 -3.92
N LEU A 17 4.10 2.57 -4.21
CA LEU A 17 5.05 1.96 -3.27
C LEU A 17 6.11 2.95 -2.78
N ASN A 18 6.61 3.82 -3.66
CA ASN A 18 7.56 4.86 -3.28
C ASN A 18 6.93 5.87 -2.31
N CYS A 19 5.64 6.18 -2.48
CA CYS A 19 4.90 7.06 -1.56
C CYS A 19 4.56 6.38 -0.22
N VAL A 20 4.15 5.11 -0.21
CA VAL A 20 3.70 4.42 1.02
C VAL A 20 4.80 3.70 1.79
N GLY A 21 5.85 3.22 1.12
CA GLY A 21 6.98 2.52 1.75
C GLY A 21 7.85 3.47 2.60
N HIS A 22 7.85 4.76 2.26
CA HIS A 22 8.58 5.80 2.98
C HIS A 22 7.72 6.57 3.99
N TYR A 23 6.63 5.99 4.52
CA TYR A 23 5.79 6.62 5.54
C TYR A 23 6.50 6.91 6.89
N GLY A 24 7.82 6.71 6.97
CA GLY A 24 8.67 7.21 8.04
C GLY A 24 9.18 8.65 7.85
N ASN A 25 9.16 9.24 6.65
CA ASN A 25 9.62 10.63 6.46
C ASN A 25 9.18 11.21 5.10
N ALA A 26 8.09 11.99 5.10
CA ALA A 26 7.68 12.96 4.07
C ALA A 26 8.38 12.88 2.69
N VAL A 27 8.03 11.88 1.87
CA VAL A 27 8.38 11.92 0.45
C VAL A 27 7.68 13.14 -0.18
N LEU A 28 8.47 14.09 -0.68
CA LEU A 28 7.95 15.24 -1.41
C LEU A 28 7.43 14.73 -2.76
N LEU A 29 6.17 14.98 -3.07
CA LEU A 29 5.56 14.56 -4.33
C LEU A 29 6.30 15.13 -5.56
N GLU A 30 6.97 16.26 -5.38
CA GLU A 30 7.85 16.90 -6.36
C GLU A 30 9.06 16.03 -6.70
N ASP A 31 9.69 15.40 -5.70
CA ASP A 31 10.84 14.51 -5.91
C ASP A 31 10.41 13.25 -6.70
N VAL A 32 9.23 12.72 -6.40
CA VAL A 32 8.67 11.55 -7.13
C VAL A 32 8.32 11.91 -8.56
N ALA A 33 7.73 13.09 -8.77
CA ALA A 33 7.42 13.62 -10.09
C ALA A 33 8.70 13.79 -10.93
N GLN A 34 9.76 14.36 -10.34
CA GLN A 34 11.05 14.52 -10.98
C GLN A 34 11.71 13.17 -11.30
N TRP A 35 11.66 12.21 -10.38
CA TRP A 35 12.21 10.86 -10.58
C TRP A 35 11.50 10.11 -11.71
N THR A 36 10.17 10.22 -11.80
CA THR A 36 9.37 9.49 -12.79
C THR A 36 9.18 10.23 -14.12
N GLY A 37 9.55 11.50 -14.19
CA GLY A 37 9.30 12.34 -15.36
C GLY A 37 7.81 12.63 -15.61
N VAL A 38 6.96 12.48 -14.59
CA VAL A 38 5.51 12.76 -14.67
C VAL A 38 5.16 14.00 -13.86
N SER A 39 3.96 14.55 -14.07
CA SER A 39 3.50 15.68 -13.26
C SER A 39 3.17 15.25 -11.82
N VAL A 40 3.25 16.18 -10.86
CA VAL A 40 2.79 15.94 -9.49
C VAL A 40 1.32 15.47 -9.46
N GLY A 41 0.46 16.03 -10.32
CA GLY A 41 -0.92 15.58 -10.45
C GLY A 41 -1.04 14.13 -10.96
N SER A 42 -0.12 13.69 -11.82
CA SER A 42 -0.03 12.30 -12.26
C SER A 42 0.41 11.38 -11.13
N VAL A 43 1.35 11.80 -10.27
CA VAL A 43 1.74 11.06 -9.05
C VAL A 43 0.53 10.85 -8.14
N VAL A 44 -0.23 11.91 -7.85
CA VAL A 44 -1.44 11.83 -7.02
C VAL A 44 -2.49 10.90 -7.64
N ASN A 45 -2.72 11.02 -8.95
CA ASN A 45 -3.67 10.14 -9.63
C ASN A 45 -3.24 8.67 -9.60
N CYS A 46 -1.96 8.36 -9.82
CA CYS A 46 -1.43 7.00 -9.72
C CYS A 46 -1.65 6.42 -8.31
N THR A 47 -1.30 7.18 -7.28
CA THR A 47 -1.48 6.77 -5.88
C THR A 47 -2.95 6.50 -5.56
N ASN A 48 -3.85 7.38 -6.02
CA ASN A 48 -5.29 7.21 -5.82
C ASN A 48 -5.83 5.99 -6.56
N TYR A 49 -5.45 5.77 -7.83
CA TYR A 49 -5.89 4.60 -8.59
C TYR A 49 -5.44 3.29 -7.94
N VAL A 50 -4.20 3.22 -7.48
CA VAL A 50 -3.69 2.03 -6.79
C VAL A 50 -4.40 1.81 -5.46
N MET A 51 -4.63 2.87 -4.67
CA MET A 51 -5.41 2.75 -3.44
C MET A 51 -6.83 2.26 -3.68
N VAL A 52 -7.52 2.80 -4.70
CA VAL A 52 -8.87 2.34 -5.07
C VAL A 52 -8.85 0.86 -5.48
N ALA A 53 -7.87 0.43 -6.27
CA ALA A 53 -7.74 -0.97 -6.66
C ALA A 53 -7.46 -1.90 -5.47
N ILE A 54 -6.64 -1.47 -4.51
CA ILE A 54 -6.38 -2.22 -3.28
C ILE A 54 -7.66 -2.31 -2.43
N LEU A 55 -8.40 -1.20 -2.28
CA LEU A 55 -9.64 -1.15 -1.51
C LEU A 55 -10.75 -2.00 -2.12
N ASP A 56 -10.85 -2.05 -3.46
CA ASP A 56 -11.77 -2.93 -4.18
C ASP A 56 -11.48 -4.42 -3.91
N GLN A 57 -10.22 -4.75 -3.68
CA GLN A 57 -9.75 -6.10 -3.38
C GLN A 57 -9.64 -6.38 -1.86
N HIS A 58 -10.01 -5.41 -1.02
CA HIS A 58 -9.80 -5.47 0.43
C HIS A 58 -10.47 -6.68 1.06
N ASP A 59 -11.74 -6.94 0.73
CA ASP A 59 -12.48 -8.05 1.36
C ASP A 59 -11.94 -9.43 0.94
N LEU A 60 -11.25 -9.50 -0.21
CA LEU A 60 -10.68 -10.74 -0.75
C LEU A 60 -9.26 -11.01 -0.24
N PHE A 61 -8.44 -9.98 -0.04
CA PHE A 61 -7.01 -10.12 0.22
C PHE A 61 -6.51 -9.42 1.50
N VAL A 62 -7.29 -8.49 2.05
CA VAL A 62 -6.94 -7.68 3.24
C VAL A 62 -8.06 -7.82 4.28
N SER A 63 -8.64 -9.00 4.40
CA SER A 63 -9.60 -9.31 5.46
C SER A 63 -8.90 -9.92 6.67
N ILE A 64 -9.42 -9.64 7.86
CA ILE A 64 -8.99 -10.32 9.08
C ILE A 64 -9.46 -11.79 8.96
N PRO A 65 -8.57 -12.78 9.10
CA PRO A 65 -8.97 -14.18 9.04
C PRO A 65 -10.06 -14.49 10.09
N PRO A 66 -10.94 -15.47 9.85
CA PRO A 66 -11.85 -15.96 10.89
C PRO A 66 -11.09 -16.42 12.13
N GLU A 67 -11.66 -16.21 13.32
CA GLU A 67 -10.98 -16.50 14.59
C GLU A 67 -10.57 -17.98 14.74
N ASP A 68 -11.34 -18.89 14.17
CA ASP A 68 -11.14 -20.34 14.18
C ASP A 68 -10.31 -20.86 12.98
N SER A 69 -9.80 -19.97 12.14
CA SER A 69 -9.00 -20.35 10.97
C SER A 69 -7.54 -20.66 11.32
N GLU A 70 -6.94 -21.58 10.55
CA GLU A 70 -5.49 -21.87 10.62
C GLU A 70 -4.64 -20.60 10.39
N ASP A 71 -5.13 -19.68 9.57
CA ASP A 71 -4.44 -18.44 9.27
C ASP A 71 -4.43 -17.48 10.47
N MET A 72 -5.50 -17.43 11.27
CA MET A 72 -5.51 -16.69 12.53
C MET A 72 -4.52 -17.29 13.55
N GLU A 73 -4.39 -18.62 13.60
CA GLU A 73 -3.40 -19.27 14.46
C GLU A 73 -1.96 -18.90 14.06
N LYS A 74 -1.66 -18.87 12.76
CA LYS A 74 -0.36 -18.40 12.24
C LYS A 74 -0.10 -16.94 12.59
N VAL A 75 -1.10 -16.07 12.46
CA VAL A 75 -1.01 -14.64 12.83
C VAL A 75 -0.73 -14.48 14.32
N ARG A 76 -1.40 -15.25 15.18
CA ARG A 76 -1.16 -15.23 16.63
C ARG A 76 0.26 -15.67 16.97
N MET A 77 0.73 -16.80 16.44
CA MET A 77 2.10 -17.28 16.68
C MET A 77 3.17 -16.28 16.19
N PHE A 78 2.95 -15.65 15.04
CA PHE A 78 3.85 -14.61 14.53
C PHE A 78 3.87 -13.40 15.47
N THR A 79 2.70 -12.93 15.89
CA THR A 79 2.58 -11.81 16.84
C THR A 79 3.28 -12.15 18.15
N GLU A 80 3.02 -13.30 18.76
CA GLU A 80 3.64 -13.73 20.03
C GLU A 80 5.17 -13.84 19.93
N SER A 81 5.71 -14.29 18.79
CA SER A 81 7.16 -14.41 18.58
C SER A 81 7.87 -13.09 18.29
N HIS A 82 7.14 -12.04 17.88
CA HIS A 82 7.70 -10.75 17.46
C HIS A 82 7.26 -9.58 18.34
N THR A 83 6.44 -9.83 19.35
CA THR A 83 5.98 -8.81 20.30
C THR A 83 6.82 -8.86 21.58
N CYS A 84 7.33 -7.72 22.01
CA CYS A 84 8.01 -7.59 23.30
C CYS A 84 6.99 -7.80 24.43
N ALA A 85 7.40 -8.43 25.55
CA ALA A 85 6.51 -8.67 26.71
C ALA A 85 5.82 -7.39 27.24
N ALA A 86 6.43 -6.21 27.04
CA ALA A 86 5.84 -4.92 27.40
C ALA A 86 4.65 -4.49 26.52
N CYS A 87 4.42 -5.18 25.39
CA CYS A 87 3.39 -4.86 24.39
C CYS A 87 2.25 -5.89 24.36
N SER A 88 2.23 -6.88 25.27
CA SER A 88 1.18 -7.91 25.33
C SER A 88 -0.01 -7.56 26.21
N ASP A 89 0.02 -6.46 26.97
CA ASP A 89 -1.05 -6.05 27.88
C ASP A 89 -1.80 -4.83 27.33
N GLY A 90 -2.71 -5.06 26.37
CA GLY A 90 -3.61 -4.05 25.80
C GLY A 90 -4.99 -4.61 25.49
#